data_AF-A0A1Q3D9V7-F1
#
_entry.id   AF-A0A1Q3D9V7-F1
#
_cell.length_a   1.000
_cell.length_b   1.000
_cell.length_c   1.000
_cell.angle_alpha   90.00
_cell.angle_beta   90.00
_cell.angle_gamma   90.00
#
_symmetry.space_group_name_H-M   'P 1'
#
loop_
_entity.id
_entity.type
_entity.pdbx_description
1 polymer ?
#
loop_
_entity_poly.entity_id
_entity_poly.type
_entity_poly.pdbx_seq_one_letter_code
_entity_poly.pdbx_strand_id
1 'polypeptide(L)'
;MLFLLFWRFTEFGGPIHQRPVQDVAYAITRFIQRGGSFFSYYMVWQPKYGHLKELHRAIKMCVRALVSVDPIVTSLGSLQQAYVYTLETGDCASFLSNYDTKSAARVLFNNMHYNLPTWSISILPDCRNVVFNTAKVYIKRG
;
A
#
# COMPACT_ATOMS: atom_id res chain seq x y z
N MET A 1 9.78 -37.08 -0.63
CA MET A 1 11.02 -36.31 -0.40
C MET A 1 10.92 -35.04 -1.24
N LEU A 2 10.15 -34.05 -0.82
CA LEU A 2 10.45 -32.99 0.15
C LEU A 2 11.33 -31.87 -0.47
N PHE A 3 10.65 -30.75 -0.76
CA PHE A 3 11.09 -29.35 -0.71
C PHE A 3 12.24 -28.84 -1.60
N LEU A 4 11.91 -27.98 -2.57
CA LEU A 4 12.67 -26.75 -2.88
C LEU A 4 11.70 -25.69 -3.44
N LEU A 5 11.04 -24.96 -2.53
CA LEU A 5 10.40 -23.68 -2.82
C LEU A 5 11.48 -22.58 -2.83
N PHE A 6 11.56 -21.86 -3.94
CA PHE A 6 12.14 -20.54 -4.15
C PHE A 6 12.61 -19.79 -2.88
N TRP A 7 13.84 -20.03 -2.45
CA TRP A 7 14.61 -19.08 -1.65
C TRP A 7 15.72 -18.52 -2.54
N ARG A 8 15.55 -17.29 -3.04
CA ARG A 8 16.59 -16.61 -3.82
C ARG A 8 17.53 -15.89 -2.86
N PHE A 9 18.54 -16.61 -2.35
CA PHE A 9 19.69 -15.99 -1.69
C PHE A 9 20.64 -15.42 -2.75
N THR A 10 21.33 -14.32 -2.44
CA THR A 10 22.42 -13.81 -3.26
C THR A 10 23.58 -14.80 -3.22
N GLU A 11 23.97 -15.32 -4.38
CA GLU A 11 25.19 -16.11 -4.52
C GLU A 11 26.43 -15.22 -4.33
N PHE A 12 27.51 -15.77 -3.77
CA PHE A 12 28.76 -15.03 -3.60
C PHE A 12 29.31 -14.63 -4.99
N GLY A 13 29.39 -13.31 -5.26
CA GLY A 13 29.85 -12.77 -6.55
C GLY A 13 28.75 -12.53 -7.59
N GLY A 14 27.48 -12.82 -7.29
CA GLY A 14 26.35 -12.54 -8.17
C GLY A 14 25.92 -11.06 -8.19
N PRO A 15 25.14 -10.63 -9.20
CA PRO A 15 24.59 -9.27 -9.24
C PRO A 15 23.64 -9.02 -8.07
N ILE A 16 23.75 -7.84 -7.44
CA ILE A 16 22.87 -7.44 -6.35
C ILE A 16 21.48 -7.14 -6.93
N HIS A 17 20.55 -8.10 -6.80
CA HIS A 17 19.16 -7.90 -7.17
C HIS A 17 18.45 -7.04 -6.11
N GLN A 18 18.35 -5.75 -6.38
CA GLN A 18 17.58 -4.85 -5.53
C GLN A 18 16.10 -4.87 -5.93
N ARG A 19 15.21 -5.02 -4.94
CA ARG A 19 13.80 -4.67 -5.14
C ARG A 19 13.63 -3.17 -4.88
N PRO A 20 12.96 -2.42 -5.78
CA PRO A 20 12.70 -1.01 -5.56
C PRO A 20 11.76 -0.84 -4.35
N VAL A 21 11.99 0.21 -3.56
CA VAL A 21 11.22 0.48 -2.33
C VAL A 21 9.72 0.69 -2.60
N GLN A 22 9.37 1.11 -3.81
CA GLN A 22 8.00 1.29 -4.29
C GLN A 22 7.27 -0.05 -4.41
N ASP A 23 7.92 -1.08 -4.94
CA ASP A 23 7.33 -2.42 -5.09
C ASP A 23 7.15 -3.08 -3.73
N VAL A 24 8.10 -2.87 -2.82
CA VAL A 24 7.98 -3.33 -1.43
C VAL A 24 6.80 -2.63 -0.76
N ALA A 25 6.71 -1.30 -0.85
CA ALA A 25 5.58 -0.53 -0.32
C ALA A 25 4.24 -0.99 -0.93
N TYR A 26 4.21 -1.22 -2.24
CA TYR A 26 3.03 -1.73 -2.94
C TYR A 26 2.59 -3.10 -2.42
N ALA A 27 3.52 -4.06 -2.31
CA ALA A 27 3.21 -5.40 -1.83
C ALA A 27 2.67 -5.38 -0.39
N ILE A 28 3.26 -4.55 0.49
CA ILE A 28 2.83 -4.39 1.87
C ILE A 28 1.42 -3.79 1.92
N THR A 29 1.19 -2.67 1.24
CA THR A 29 -0.12 -2.01 1.24
C THR A 29 -1.19 -2.92 0.64
N ARG A 30 -0.86 -3.68 -0.41
CA ARG A 30 -1.77 -4.64 -1.03
C ARG A 30 -2.15 -5.80 -0.10
N PHE A 31 -1.22 -6.25 0.73
CA PHE A 31 -1.52 -7.27 1.74
C PHE A 31 -2.47 -6.71 2.81
N ILE A 32 -2.20 -5.50 3.30
CA ILE A 32 -2.98 -4.86 4.36
C ILE A 32 -4.40 -4.50 3.88
N GLN A 33 -4.54 -3.92 2.68
CA GLN A 33 -5.86 -3.52 2.15
C GLN A 33 -6.83 -4.71 1.97
N ARG A 34 -6.30 -5.94 1.89
CA ARG A 34 -7.09 -7.17 1.73
C ARG A 34 -7.41 -7.83 3.08
N GLY A 35 -7.24 -7.14 4.20
CA GLY A 35 -7.45 -7.68 5.54
C GLY A 35 -6.28 -8.53 6.05
N GLY A 36 -5.08 -8.37 5.49
CA GLY A 36 -3.88 -9.03 6.01
C GLY A 36 -3.57 -8.62 7.46
N SER A 37 -3.18 -9.57 8.30
CA SER A 37 -2.92 -9.30 9.73
C SER A 37 -1.73 -8.35 9.93
N PHE A 38 -1.92 -7.33 10.76
CA PHE A 38 -0.95 -6.26 11.03
C PHE A 38 0.27 -6.71 11.87
N PHE A 39 0.31 -7.99 12.27
CA PHE A 39 1.32 -8.52 13.18
C PHE A 39 2.60 -8.94 12.43
N SER A 40 3.48 -7.97 12.20
CA SER A 40 4.91 -8.25 12.13
C SER A 40 5.65 -7.18 12.91
N TYR A 41 6.02 -7.51 14.16
CA TYR A 41 6.82 -6.65 15.05
C TYR A 41 8.10 -6.12 14.38
N TYR A 42 8.58 -6.76 13.32
CA TYR A 42 9.77 -6.38 12.57
C TYR A 42 9.54 -5.27 11.52
N MET A 43 8.29 -4.98 11.11
CA MET A 43 7.98 -3.85 10.21
C MET A 43 8.03 -2.49 10.93
N VAL A 44 7.75 -2.47 12.23
CA VAL A 44 7.65 -1.25 13.04
C VAL A 44 9.04 -0.72 13.40
N TRP A 45 10.00 -1.62 13.63
CA TRP A 45 11.23 -1.26 14.32
C TRP A 45 12.37 -0.73 13.44
N GLN A 46 12.40 -1.00 12.12
CA GLN A 46 13.44 -0.42 11.23
C GLN A 46 13.01 -0.18 9.77
N PRO A 47 12.23 0.87 9.45
CA PRO A 47 12.23 1.40 8.10
C PRO A 47 13.56 2.14 7.86
N LYS A 48 14.59 1.43 7.39
CA LYS A 48 15.89 2.02 7.00
C LYS A 48 15.78 3.04 5.85
N TYR A 49 14.60 3.18 5.25
CA TYR A 49 14.31 4.04 4.11
C TYR A 49 13.09 4.93 4.40
N GLY A 50 13.24 6.25 4.19
CA GLY A 50 12.20 7.25 4.51
C GLY A 50 10.82 6.93 3.93
N HIS A 51 10.76 6.33 2.73
CA HIS A 51 9.50 5.94 2.09
C HIS A 51 8.70 4.90 2.89
N LEU A 52 9.37 3.91 3.50
CA LEU A 52 8.71 2.90 4.34
C LEU A 52 8.29 3.46 5.70
N LYS A 53 9.00 4.49 6.20
CA LYS A 53 8.62 5.20 7.42
C LYS A 53 7.32 5.97 7.22
N GLU A 54 7.17 6.64 6.07
CA GLU A 54 5.93 7.33 5.72
C GLU A 54 4.77 6.36 5.49
N LEU A 55 5.03 5.21 4.86
CA LEU A 55 4.03 4.13 4.76
C LEU A 55 3.55 3.67 6.14
N HIS A 56 4.48 3.38 7.06
CA HIS A 56 4.13 2.95 8.40
C HIS A 56 3.28 4.00 9.13
N ARG A 57 3.64 5.29 9.00
CA ARG A 57 2.86 6.41 9.55
C ARG A 57 1.44 6.44 8.98
N ALA A 58 1.30 6.29 7.66
CA ALA A 58 -0.01 6.27 7.00
C ALA A 58 -0.88 5.11 7.49
N ILE A 59 -0.32 3.90 7.57
CA ILE A 59 -1.11 2.75 8.03
C ILE A 59 -1.50 2.89 9.50
N LYS A 60 -0.62 3.43 10.35
CA LYS A 60 -0.92 3.68 11.77
C LYS A 60 -2.17 4.55 11.96
N MET A 61 -2.43 5.48 11.04
CA MET A 61 -3.65 6.30 11.05
C MET A 61 -4.91 5.49 10.71
N CYS A 62 -4.80 4.46 9.88
CA CYS A 62 -5.91 3.60 9.47
C CYS A 62 -6.20 2.44 10.44
N VAL A 63 -5.33 2.19 11.44
CA VAL A 63 -5.38 0.97 12.28
C VAL A 63 -6.74 0.73 12.91
N ARG A 64 -7.39 1.76 13.47
CA ARG A 64 -8.70 1.60 14.12
C ARG A 64 -9.73 1.02 13.17
N ALA A 65 -9.75 1.48 11.92
CA ALA A 65 -10.68 0.99 10.92
C ALA A 65 -10.32 -0.42 10.46
N LEU A 66 -9.03 -0.66 10.21
CA LEU A 66 -8.52 -1.94 9.72
C LEU A 66 -8.73 -3.13 10.68
N VAL A 67 -8.72 -2.90 11.99
CA VAL A 67 -8.89 -3.97 12.99
C VAL A 67 -10.34 -4.24 13.36
N SER A 68 -11.26 -3.35 12.99
CA SER A 68 -12.64 -3.38 13.47
C SER A 68 -13.62 -3.93 12.44
N VAL A 69 -13.36 -3.71 11.14
CA VAL A 69 -14.28 -4.09 10.06
C VAL A 69 -13.54 -4.66 8.86
N ASP A 70 -14.26 -5.44 8.05
CA ASP A 70 -13.78 -5.89 6.75
C ASP A 70 -13.96 -4.80 5.67
N PRO A 71 -13.11 -4.79 4.63
CA PRO A 71 -13.21 -3.79 3.58
C PRO A 71 -14.40 -4.04 2.66
N ILE A 72 -15.09 -2.97 2.30
CA ILE A 72 -16.01 -2.92 1.17
C ILE A 72 -15.19 -2.63 -0.09
N VAL A 73 -15.23 -3.56 -1.04
CA VAL A 73 -14.50 -3.41 -2.32
C VAL A 73 -15.40 -2.77 -3.35
N THR A 74 -14.99 -1.63 -3.89
CA THR A 74 -15.71 -0.92 -4.96
C THR A 74 -14.85 -0.83 -6.20
N SER A 75 -15.43 -1.14 -7.35
CA SER A 75 -14.74 -0.94 -8.64
C SER A 75 -14.75 0.55 -9.02
N LEU A 76 -13.60 1.10 -9.37
CA LEU A 76 -13.47 2.49 -9.84
C LEU A 76 -13.19 2.58 -11.35
N GLY A 77 -12.91 1.44 -11.98
CA GLY A 77 -12.50 1.33 -13.38
C GLY A 77 -12.20 -0.13 -13.75
N SER A 78 -11.63 -0.37 -14.92
CA SER A 78 -11.29 -1.74 -15.37
C SER A 78 -10.18 -2.38 -14.54
N LEU A 79 -9.18 -1.59 -14.14
CA LEU A 79 -8.01 -2.03 -13.36
C LEU A 79 -7.83 -1.21 -12.08
N GLN A 80 -8.88 -0.50 -11.64
CA GLN A 80 -8.84 0.35 -10.46
C GLN A 80 -9.90 -0.08 -9.45
N GLN A 81 -9.50 -0.17 -8.18
CA GLN A 81 -10.37 -0.60 -7.08
C GLN A 81 -10.18 0.31 -5.87
N ALA A 82 -11.26 0.54 -5.13
CA ALA A 82 -11.24 1.09 -3.78
C ALA A 82 -11.51 -0.03 -2.78
N TYR A 83 -10.74 -0.05 -1.70
CA TYR A 83 -11.07 -0.80 -0.48
C TYR A 83 -11.43 0.23 0.58
N VAL A 84 -12.64 0.16 1.11
CA VAL A 84 -13.17 1.14 2.06
C VAL A 84 -13.52 0.45 3.37
N TYR A 85 -12.92 0.94 4.45
CA TYR A 85 -13.19 0.53 5.82
C TYR A 85 -13.96 1.66 6.49
N THR A 86 -15.22 1.43 6.85
CA THR A 86 -16.07 2.43 7.49
C THR A 86 -16.62 1.85 8.79
N LEU A 87 -16.42 2.57 9.89
CA LEU A 87 -16.97 2.21 11.21
C LEU A 87 -18.29 2.93 11.43
N GLU A 88 -19.14 2.33 12.27
CA GLU A 88 -20.39 2.95 12.72
C GLU A 88 -20.15 4.25 13.52
N THR A 89 -18.97 4.39 14.14
CA THR A 89 -18.54 5.60 14.85
C THR A 89 -18.19 6.77 13.92
N GLY A 90 -18.11 6.54 12.60
CA GLY A 90 -17.76 7.54 11.60
C GLY A 90 -16.28 7.57 11.18
N ASP A 91 -15.42 6.76 11.80
CA ASP A 91 -14.03 6.59 11.35
C ASP A 91 -14.01 5.86 9.98
N CYS A 92 -13.26 6.40 9.01
CA CYS A 92 -13.20 5.86 7.65
C CYS A 92 -11.77 5.81 7.13
N ALA A 93 -11.32 4.66 6.62
CA ALA A 93 -10.05 4.53 5.91
C ALA A 93 -10.27 3.91 4.54
N SER A 94 -9.64 4.43 3.49
CA SER A 94 -9.71 3.86 2.15
C SER A 94 -8.36 3.70 1.45
N PHE A 95 -8.32 2.72 0.56
CA PHE A 95 -7.16 2.39 -0.27
C PHE A 95 -7.58 2.38 -1.73
N LEU A 96 -7.03 3.30 -2.52
CA LEU A 96 -7.30 3.40 -3.96
C LEU A 96 -6.15 2.76 -4.72
N SER A 97 -6.43 1.61 -5.35
CA SER A 97 -5.48 0.79 -6.09
C SER A 97 -5.60 1.04 -7.60
N ASN A 98 -4.46 1.19 -8.27
CA ASN A 98 -4.32 1.05 -9.71
C ASN A 98 -3.43 -0.15 -10.02
N TYR A 99 -4.02 -1.19 -10.61
CA TYR A 99 -3.32 -2.42 -11.01
C TYR A 99 -2.72 -2.33 -12.42
N ASP A 100 -2.97 -1.25 -13.14
CA ASP A 100 -2.36 -1.04 -14.45
C ASP A 100 -0.87 -0.72 -14.31
N THR A 101 -0.02 -1.55 -14.93
CA THR A 101 1.44 -1.38 -14.94
C THR A 101 1.92 -0.36 -15.98
N LYS A 102 1.06 0.01 -16.94
CA LYS A 102 1.40 0.82 -18.11
C LYS A 102 0.79 2.21 -18.07
N SER A 103 -0.46 2.35 -17.59
CA SER A 103 -1.17 3.64 -17.58
C SER A 103 -1.50 4.17 -16.18
N ALA A 104 -1.31 5.48 -15.99
CA ALA A 104 -1.84 6.19 -14.84
C ALA A 104 -3.34 6.43 -15.05
N ALA A 105 -4.12 6.34 -13.98
CA ALA A 105 -5.56 6.45 -14.04
C ALA A 105 -6.06 7.62 -13.19
N ARG A 106 -7.08 8.33 -13.69
CA ARG A 106 -7.83 9.32 -12.93
C ARG A 106 -9.17 8.70 -12.54
N VAL A 107 -9.38 8.48 -11.25
CA VAL A 107 -10.58 7.84 -10.71
C VAL A 107 -11.45 8.84 -9.96
N LEU A 108 -12.77 8.60 -9.94
CA LEU A 108 -13.72 9.34 -9.11
C LEU A 108 -14.03 8.51 -7.86
N PHE A 109 -13.77 9.07 -6.68
CA PHE A 109 -14.07 8.43 -5.40
C PHE A 109 -14.58 9.49 -4.42
N ASN A 110 -15.68 9.23 -3.71
CA ASN A 110 -16.31 10.20 -2.81
C ASN A 110 -16.48 11.61 -3.42
N ASN A 111 -16.92 11.65 -4.67
CA ASN A 111 -17.13 12.89 -5.45
C ASN A 111 -15.86 13.74 -5.68
N MET A 112 -14.67 13.14 -5.53
CA MET A 112 -13.39 13.78 -5.81
C MET A 112 -12.55 12.96 -6.78
N HIS A 113 -11.74 13.65 -7.57
CA HIS A 113 -10.86 13.01 -8.51
C HIS A 113 -9.49 12.74 -7.90
N TYR A 114 -9.00 11.51 -8.06
CA TYR A 114 -7.66 11.12 -7.64
C TYR A 114 -6.85 10.63 -8.83
N ASN A 115 -5.62 11.12 -8.93
CA ASN A 115 -4.65 10.65 -9.91
C ASN A 115 -3.82 9.52 -9.28
N LEU A 116 -4.01 8.30 -9.78
CA LEU A 116 -3.29 7.11 -9.37
C LEU A 116 -2.19 6.81 -10.40
N PRO A 117 -0.90 6.89 -10.01
CA PRO A 117 0.19 6.39 -10.83
C PRO A 117 0.01 4.93 -11.22
N THR A 118 0.76 4.48 -12.22
CA THR A 118 0.86 3.06 -12.56
C THR A 118 1.28 2.24 -11.35
N TRP A 119 0.72 1.03 -11.24
CA TRP A 119 1.09 0.04 -10.21
C TRP A 119 1.22 0.63 -8.81
N SER A 120 0.18 1.33 -8.35
CA SER A 120 0.26 2.11 -7.12
C SER A 120 -1.00 1.99 -6.26
N ILE A 121 -0.82 2.22 -4.97
CA ILE A 121 -1.91 2.28 -3.99
C ILE A 121 -1.79 3.59 -3.23
N SER A 122 -2.87 4.36 -3.20
CA SER A 122 -3.01 5.57 -2.37
C SER A 122 -3.77 5.26 -1.09
N ILE A 123 -3.29 5.77 0.04
CA ILE A 123 -3.88 5.56 1.38
C ILE A 123 -4.56 6.84 1.84
N LEU A 124 -5.82 6.73 2.25
CA LEU A 124 -6.66 7.83 2.73
C LEU A 124 -7.24 7.46 4.11
N PRO A 125 -6.66 7.93 5.23
CA PRO A 125 -7.09 7.57 6.58
C PRO A 125 -8.39 8.24 7.02
N ASP A 126 -8.94 9.14 6.20
CA ASP A 126 -10.20 9.86 6.38
C ASP A 126 -11.11 9.71 5.14
N CYS A 127 -10.77 8.78 4.22
CA CYS A 127 -11.46 8.58 2.94
C CYS A 127 -11.55 9.83 2.04
N ARG A 128 -10.70 10.84 2.29
CA ARG A 128 -10.73 12.14 1.59
C ARG A 128 -9.34 12.62 1.18
N ASN A 129 -8.36 12.58 2.07
CA ASN A 129 -7.03 13.11 1.83
C ASN A 129 -6.02 11.99 1.63
N VAL A 130 -5.28 12.03 0.52
CA VAL A 130 -4.18 11.08 0.27
C VAL A 130 -2.97 11.48 1.10
N VAL A 131 -2.64 10.69 2.12
CA VAL A 131 -1.47 10.91 2.98
C VAL A 131 -0.22 10.18 2.47
N PHE A 132 -0.41 9.12 1.68
CA PHE A 132 0.68 8.32 1.13
C PHE A 132 0.28 7.66 -0.20
N ASN A 133 1.23 7.53 -1.11
CA ASN A 133 1.11 6.71 -2.31
C ASN A 133 2.38 5.88 -2.50
N THR A 134 2.23 4.59 -2.82
CA THR A 134 3.35 3.64 -2.89
C THR A 134 4.37 3.97 -3.99
N ALA A 135 3.95 4.62 -5.07
CA ALA A 135 4.82 4.99 -6.20
C ALA A 135 5.47 6.39 -6.05
N LYS A 136 4.91 7.27 -5.21
CA LYS A 136 5.44 8.63 -5.01
C LYS A 136 6.54 8.66 -3.96
N VAL A 137 7.80 8.55 -4.38
CA VAL A 137 8.95 8.66 -3.48
C VAL A 137 9.41 10.11 -3.39
N TYR A 138 9.34 10.69 -2.19
CA TYR A 138 9.94 11.98 -1.92
C TYR A 138 11.43 11.80 -1.61
N ILE A 139 12.29 12.13 -2.56
CA ILE A 139 13.73 12.22 -2.32
C ILE A 139 13.98 13.57 -1.63
N LYS A 140 14.33 13.55 -0.34
CA LYS A 140 14.95 14.73 0.28
C LYS A 140 16.31 14.92 -0.38
N ARG A 141 16.42 15.87 -1.31
CA ARG A 141 17.73 16.40 -1.71
C ARG A 141 18.27 17.15 -0.48
N GLY A 142 19.27 16.55 0.15
CA GLY A 142 20.12 17.23 1.13
C GLY A 142 21.13 18.11 0.43
#